data_AF-A0A957Q7E4-F1
#
_entry.id   AF-A0A957Q7E4-F1
#
_cell.length_a   1.000
_cell.length_b   1.000
_cell.length_c   1.000
_cell.angle_alpha   90.00
_cell.angle_beta   90.00
_cell.angle_gamma   90.00
#
_symmetry.space_group_name_H-M   'P 1'
#
loop_
_entity.id
_entity.type
_entity.pdbx_description
1 polymer ?
#
loop_
_entity_poly.entity_id
_entity_poly.type
_entity_poly.pdbx_seq_one_letter_code
_entity_poly.pdbx_strand_id
1 'polypeptide(L)'
;MIIDTHTHFYDPQRPAGVPWPSPENKLLYRTVLPEHFRAVAAPHGVTATVVVEASAWSADNQWILDLADTNPMLIGLVGHVDPNVPTFADEIARWMANPRFCGIRCGGRF
;
A
#
# COMPACT_ATOMS: atom_id res chain seq x y z
N MET A 1 7.21 20.44 -2.31
CA MET A 1 7.00 19.03 -1.92
C MET A 1 7.17 18.19 -3.17
N ILE A 2 8.02 17.17 -3.15
CA ILE A 2 8.16 16.19 -4.25
C ILE A 2 7.56 14.88 -3.75
N ILE A 3 6.71 14.25 -4.56
CA ILE A 3 5.92 13.07 -4.20
C ILE A 3 6.29 11.94 -5.15
N ASP A 4 6.63 10.78 -4.59
CA ASP A 4 6.64 9.52 -5.34
C ASP A 4 5.22 8.96 -5.32
N THR A 5 4.56 8.90 -6.47
CA THR A 5 3.16 8.48 -6.53
C THR A 5 2.99 6.97 -6.59
N HIS A 6 4.08 6.19 -6.56
CA HIS A 6 4.01 4.74 -6.72
C HIS A 6 5.09 4.04 -5.88
N THR A 7 4.74 3.73 -4.63
CA THR A 7 5.55 2.83 -3.79
C THR A 7 4.73 1.65 -3.29
N HIS A 8 5.40 0.61 -2.80
CA HIS A 8 4.77 -0.56 -2.20
C HIS A 8 5.40 -0.83 -0.85
N PHE A 9 4.58 -0.95 0.20
CA PHE A 9 5.02 -1.41 1.53
C PHE A 9 4.37 -2.72 1.86
N TYR A 10 5.14 -3.60 2.48
CA TYR A 10 4.72 -4.95 2.81
C TYR A 10 5.71 -5.55 3.81
N ASP A 11 5.23 -6.46 4.65
CA ASP A 11 6.07 -7.12 5.63
C ASP A 11 5.73 -8.63 5.68
N PRO A 12 6.57 -9.49 5.07
CA PRO A 12 6.38 -10.94 5.11
C PRO A 12 6.46 -11.54 6.52
N GLN A 13 6.94 -10.79 7.52
CA GLN A 13 7.05 -11.26 8.91
C GLN A 13 5.78 -11.02 9.74
N ARG A 14 4.78 -10.31 9.21
CA ARG A 14 3.46 -10.18 9.88
C ARG A 14 2.88 -11.58 10.13
N PRO A 15 2.09 -11.80 11.20
CA PRO A 15 1.53 -13.12 11.51
C PRO A 15 0.75 -13.78 10.36
N ALA A 16 0.08 -12.99 9.52
CA ALA A 16 -0.63 -13.46 8.33
C ALA A 16 0.26 -13.63 7.08
N GLY A 17 1.51 -13.17 7.15
CA GLY A 17 2.43 -13.09 6.01
C GLY A 17 1.98 -12.10 4.95
N VAL A 18 2.36 -12.37 3.70
CA VAL A 18 1.96 -11.63 2.51
C VAL A 18 1.64 -12.59 1.36
N PRO A 19 0.67 -12.30 0.49
CA PRO A 19 0.38 -13.14 -0.69
C PRO A 19 1.37 -12.89 -1.83
N TRP A 20 2.09 -11.75 -1.78
CA TRP A 20 3.16 -11.36 -2.67
C TRP A 20 4.12 -10.45 -1.90
N PRO A 21 5.44 -10.49 -2.15
CA PRO A 21 6.15 -11.35 -3.10
C PRO A 21 6.24 -12.80 -2.62
N SER A 22 6.60 -13.73 -3.51
CA SER A 22 6.77 -15.13 -3.11
C SER A 22 8.07 -15.34 -2.32
N PRO A 23 8.14 -16.31 -1.39
CA PRO A 23 9.34 -16.63 -0.61
C PRO A 23 10.58 -16.95 -1.45
N GLU A 24 10.39 -17.45 -2.67
CA GLU A 24 11.47 -17.78 -3.60
C GLU A 24 12.13 -16.52 -4.20
N ASN A 25 11.44 -15.37 -4.18
CA ASN A 25 12.00 -14.11 -4.65
C ASN A 25 12.91 -13.49 -3.59
N LYS A 26 14.18 -13.90 -3.59
CA LYS A 26 15.19 -13.44 -2.60
C LYS A 26 15.43 -11.93 -2.59
N LEU A 27 15.09 -11.22 -3.67
CA LEU A 27 15.26 -9.76 -3.74
C LEU A 27 14.12 -9.04 -3.03
N LEU A 28 12.89 -9.47 -3.29
CA LEU A 28 11.68 -8.79 -2.83
C LEU A 28 11.13 -9.35 -1.52
N TYR A 29 11.36 -10.63 -1.20
CA TYR A 29 10.85 -11.28 0.01
C TYR A 29 11.61 -10.83 1.26
N ARG A 30 11.35 -9.57 1.63
CA ARG A 30 11.91 -8.86 2.78
C ARG A 30 10.90 -7.82 3.25
N THR A 31 11.05 -7.35 4.46
CA THR A 31 10.27 -6.22 4.99
C THR A 31 10.60 -4.93 4.24
N VAL A 32 9.57 -4.21 3.78
CA VAL A 32 9.66 -2.90 3.12
C VAL A 32 8.64 -1.96 3.75
N LEU A 33 9.15 -0.92 4.42
CA LEU A 33 8.42 -0.06 5.36
C LEU A 33 8.84 1.41 5.20
N PRO A 34 8.17 2.39 5.84
CA PRO A 34 8.38 3.82 5.60
C PRO A 34 9.83 4.30 5.81
N GLU A 35 10.56 3.71 6.75
CA GLU A 35 11.98 3.98 7.00
C GLU A 35 12.86 3.61 5.80
N HIS A 36 12.53 2.53 5.10
CA HIS A 36 13.25 2.08 3.90
C HIS A 36 13.02 3.05 2.75
N PHE A 37 11.78 3.52 2.57
CA PHE A 37 11.47 4.57 1.60
C PHE A 37 12.23 5.85 1.94
N ARG A 38 12.19 6.31 3.19
CA ARG A 38 12.86 7.54 3.63
C ARG A 38 14.36 7.53 3.34
N ALA A 39 15.02 6.39 3.58
CA ALA A 39 16.46 6.25 3.35
C ALA A 39 16.82 6.44 1.86
N VAL A 40 15.99 5.95 0.94
CA VAL A 40 16.22 6.07 -0.51
C VAL A 40 15.72 7.41 -1.05
N ALA A 41 14.60 7.93 -0.52
CA ALA A 41 13.94 9.13 -1.01
C ALA A 41 14.67 10.44 -0.65
N ALA A 42 15.25 10.50 0.56
CA ALA A 42 15.82 11.73 1.10
C ALA A 42 16.94 12.35 0.22
N PRO A 43 17.91 11.58 -0.32
CA PRO A 43 18.93 12.13 -1.21
C PRO A 43 18.38 12.78 -2.49
N HIS A 44 17.17 12.41 -2.91
CA HIS A 44 16.52 12.91 -4.12
C HIS A 44 15.53 14.05 -3.85
N GLY A 45 15.39 14.48 -2.58
CA GLY A 45 14.43 15.50 -2.20
C GLY A 45 12.97 15.07 -2.27
N VAL A 46 12.70 13.76 -2.41
CA VAL A 46 11.34 13.19 -2.35
C VAL A 46 10.89 13.16 -0.89
N THR A 47 9.80 13.85 -0.60
CA THR A 47 9.36 14.15 0.78
C THR A 47 8.11 13.38 1.20
N ALA A 48 7.39 12.80 0.26
CA ALA A 48 6.16 12.07 0.52
C ALA A 48 5.93 10.98 -0.53
N THR A 49 5.04 10.04 -0.21
CA THR A 49 4.66 8.96 -1.11
C THR A 49 3.17 8.67 -1.07
N VAL A 50 2.68 8.16 -2.20
CA VAL A 50 1.43 7.41 -2.29
C VAL A 50 1.79 5.92 -2.37
N VAL A 51 1.25 5.13 -1.45
CA VAL A 51 1.38 3.67 -1.49
C VAL A 51 0.34 3.12 -2.44
N VAL A 52 0.75 2.24 -3.35
CA VAL A 52 -0.15 1.42 -4.17
C VAL A 52 -0.16 0.03 -3.54
N GLU A 53 -1.31 -0.47 -3.11
CA GLU A 53 -1.38 -1.75 -2.40
C GLU A 53 -0.87 -2.87 -3.30
N ALA A 54 0.06 -3.70 -2.81
CA ALA A 54 0.69 -4.79 -3.55
C ALA A 54 -0.08 -6.12 -3.42
N SER A 55 -0.85 -6.27 -2.35
CA SER A 55 -1.69 -7.41 -2.02
C SER A 55 -3.09 -7.34 -2.66
N ALA A 56 -3.80 -8.46 -2.65
CA ALA A 56 -5.23 -8.52 -2.94
C ALA A 56 -6.09 -8.57 -1.67
N TRP A 57 -5.46 -8.60 -0.49
CA TRP A 57 -6.18 -8.72 0.77
C TRP A 57 -6.69 -7.35 1.23
N SER A 58 -8.00 -7.27 1.47
CA SER A 58 -8.65 -6.08 2.04
C SER A 58 -8.03 -5.64 3.39
N ALA A 59 -7.52 -6.59 4.18
CA ALA A 59 -6.82 -6.29 5.43
C ALA A 59 -5.52 -5.48 5.23
N ASP A 60 -4.87 -5.59 4.07
CA ASP A 60 -3.63 -4.87 3.78
C ASP A 60 -3.88 -3.40 3.43
N ASN A 61 -5.00 -3.07 2.77
CA ASN A 61 -5.45 -1.68 2.66
C ASN A 61 -5.56 -1.01 4.04
N GLN A 62 -6.20 -1.70 5.01
CA GLN A 62 -6.34 -1.16 6.37
C GLN A 62 -4.97 -1.01 7.04
N TRP A 63 -4.11 -2.01 6.91
CA TRP A 63 -2.76 -1.98 7.48
C TRP A 63 -1.92 -0.80 6.95
N ILE A 64 -2.01 -0.48 5.66
CA ILE A 64 -1.34 0.71 5.10
C ILE A 64 -1.95 2.01 5.63
N LEU A 65 -3.26 2.09 5.78
CA LEU A 65 -3.90 3.27 6.38
C LEU A 65 -3.47 3.47 7.84
N ASP A 66 -3.39 2.39 8.63
CA ASP A 66 -2.89 2.42 10.01
C ASP A 66 -1.42 2.85 10.07
N LEU A 67 -0.60 2.40 9.11
CA LEU A 67 0.79 2.81 8.98
C LEU A 67 0.92 4.31 8.68
N ALA A 68 0.00 4.86 7.87
CA ALA A 68 -0.03 6.28 7.54
C ALA A 68 -0.37 7.19 8.73
N ASP A 69 -1.04 6.68 9.78
CA ASP A 69 -1.33 7.45 10.99
C ASP A 69 -0.07 7.78 11.80
N THR A 70 0.94 6.92 11.74
CA THR A 70 2.24 7.12 12.42
C THR A 70 3.34 7.61 11.48
N ASN A 71 3.07 7.67 10.17
CA ASN A 71 4.03 8.06 9.14
C ASN A 71 3.47 9.16 8.23
N PRO A 72 3.59 10.45 8.61
CA PRO A 72 3.01 11.57 7.85
C PRO A 72 3.50 11.73 6.41
N MET A 73 4.60 11.08 6.04
CA MET A 73 5.11 11.04 4.67
C MET A 73 4.23 10.17 3.74
N LEU A 74 3.39 9.30 4.29
CA LEU A 74 2.40 8.51 3.55
C LEU A 74 1.15 9.35 3.43
N ILE A 75 1.05 10.06 2.32
CA ILE A 75 -0.01 11.04 2.09
C ILE A 75 -1.20 10.43 1.36
N GLY A 76 -1.06 9.22 0.84
CA GLY A 76 -2.13 8.54 0.13
C GLY A 76 -1.94 7.03 0.01
N LEU A 77 -3.07 6.35 -0.21
CA LEU A 77 -3.18 4.94 -0.54
C LEU A 77 -4.03 4.79 -1.80
N VAL A 78 -3.51 4.09 -2.80
CA VAL A 78 -4.29 3.43 -3.86
C VAL A 78 -4.50 1.98 -3.43
N GLY A 79 -5.68 1.66 -2.92
CA GLY A 79 -5.96 0.33 -2.35
C GLY A 79 -6.29 -0.72 -3.41
N HIS A 80 -6.32 -1.99 -3.01
CA HIS A 80 -6.86 -3.06 -3.84
C HIS A 80 -8.35 -3.24 -3.53
N VAL A 81 -9.19 -3.14 -4.56
CA VAL A 81 -10.64 -3.41 -4.50
C VAL A 81 -11.04 -4.07 -5.81
N ASP A 82 -11.77 -5.18 -5.75
CA ASP A 82 -12.25 -5.87 -6.96
C ASP A 82 -13.54 -5.19 -7.47
N PRO A 83 -13.53 -4.60 -8.68
CA PRO A 83 -14.73 -3.97 -9.24
C PRO A 83 -15.81 -4.96 -9.69
N ASN A 84 -15.51 -6.28 -9.71
CA ASN A 84 -16.42 -7.29 -10.24
C ASN A 84 -17.27 -7.98 -9.15
N VAL A 85 -17.06 -7.67 -7.88
CA VAL A 85 -17.86 -8.25 -6.80
C VAL A 85 -19.10 -7.39 -6.50
N PRO A 86 -20.24 -7.99 -6.09
CA PRO A 86 -21.44 -7.24 -5.73
C PRO A 86 -21.23 -6.22 -4.59
N THR A 87 -20.23 -6.46 -3.73
CA THR A 87 -19.88 -5.62 -2.58
C THR A 87 -19.02 -4.40 -2.94
N PHE A 88 -18.68 -4.19 -4.21
CA PHE A 88 -17.75 -3.14 -4.65
C PHE A 88 -18.12 -1.75 -4.13
N ALA A 89 -19.39 -1.36 -4.25
CA ALA A 89 -19.86 -0.04 -3.82
C ALA A 89 -19.67 0.16 -2.30
N ASP A 90 -19.99 -0.85 -1.50
CA ASP A 90 -19.84 -0.82 -0.04
C ASP A 90 -18.37 -0.78 0.37
N GLU A 91 -17.50 -1.53 -0.33
CA GLU A 91 -16.06 -1.52 -0.10
C GLU A 91 -15.45 -0.15 -0.41
N ILE A 92 -15.81 0.46 -1.54
CA ILE A 92 -15.39 1.82 -1.89
C ILE A 92 -15.86 2.82 -0.84
N ALA A 93 -17.13 2.78 -0.44
CA ALA A 93 -17.68 3.69 0.56
C ALA A 93 -16.94 3.59 1.90
N ARG A 94 -16.62 2.36 2.33
CA ARG A 94 -15.83 2.12 3.55
C ARG A 94 -14.44 2.74 3.46
N TRP A 95 -13.75 2.59 2.35
CA TRP A 95 -12.39 3.10 2.20
C TRP A 95 -12.33 4.62 2.02
N MET A 96 -13.29 5.19 1.30
CA MET A 96 -13.41 6.65 1.12
C MET A 96 -13.68 7.41 2.43
N ALA A 97 -14.10 6.72 3.50
CA ALA A 97 -14.19 7.33 4.83
C ALA A 97 -12.83 7.80 5.37
N ASN A 98 -11.72 7.25 4.86
CA ASN A 98 -10.38 7.73 5.17
C ASN A 98 -9.90 8.73 4.09
N PRO A 99 -9.54 9.98 4.45
CA PRO A 99 -9.13 11.00 3.47
C PRO A 99 -7.82 10.68 2.74
N ARG A 100 -7.03 9.72 3.23
CA ARG A 100 -5.82 9.24 2.55
C ARG A 100 -6.11 8.17 1.49
N PHE A 101 -7.34 7.67 1.39
CA PHE A 101 -7.69 6.75 0.31
C PHE A 101 -7.90 7.53 -1.00
N CYS A 102 -6.98 7.36 -1.95
CA CYS A 102 -6.90 8.18 -3.16
C CYS A 102 -7.40 7.47 -4.42
N GLY A 103 -7.65 6.16 -4.37
CA GLY A 103 -8.13 5.41 -5.51
C GLY A 103 -7.94 3.90 -5.36
N ILE A 104 -8.14 3.19 -6.47
CA ILE A 104 -8.02 1.73 -6.52
C ILE A 104 -7.04 1.26 -7.58
N ARG A 105 -6.41 0.11 -7.31
CA ARG A 105 -5.72 -0.71 -8.29
C ARG A 105 -6.51 -2.00 -8.47
N CYS A 106 -6.92 -2.29 -9.70
CA CYS A 106 -7.45 -3.59 -10.06
C CYS A 106 -6.31 -4.60 -10.21
N GLY A 107 -6.44 -5.80 -9.65
CA GLY A 107 -5.46 -6.87 -9.85
C GLY A 107 -5.32 -7.23 -11.32
N GLY A 108 -4.10 -7.55 -11.77
CA GLY A 108 -3.80 -7.91 -13.17
C GLY A 108 -4.27 -9.30 -13.62
N ARG A 109 -5.22 -9.92 -12.92
CA ARG A 109 -5.86 -11.18 -13.34
C ARG A 109 -7.19 -10.80 -13.99
N PHE A 110 -7.16 -10.53 -15.29
CA PHE A 110 -8.33 -10.45 -16.16
C PHE A 110 -8.50 -11.80 -16.87
#